data_AF-A0A7C0ZJS0-F1
#
_entry.id   AF-A0A7C0ZJS0-F1
#
_cell.length_a   1.000
_cell.length_b   1.000
_cell.length_c   1.000
_cell.angle_alpha   90.00
_cell.angle_beta   90.00
_cell.angle_gamma   90.00
#
_symmetry.space_group_name_H-M   'P 1'
#
loop_
_entity.id
_entity.type
_entity.pdbx_description
1 polymer ?
#
loop_
_entity_poly.entity_id
_entity_poly.type
_entity_poly.pdbx_seq_one_letter_code
_entity_poly.pdbx_strand_id
1 'polypeptide(L)'
;MFLAYLNRNGGIMDERKGFTLIELMIVIVIIGILTAIGIGNYIKLMEKARVASVMANMHTVQVEVELFGTDSLVYPSGANEILSLLPPNMDNPYNKSLPALQDRVDDDIPGVVEYYVNTSRNLYQITGFNKDTEAIDLTLT
;
A
#
# COMPACT_ATOMS: atom_id res chain seq x y z
N MET A 1 45.36 61.16 31.08
CA MET A 1 45.61 59.73 31.37
C MET A 1 44.36 59.24 32.10
N PHE A 2 43.51 58.37 31.61
CA PHE A 2 43.72 57.20 30.76
C PHE A 2 42.34 56.79 30.21
N LEU A 3 42.22 56.74 28.88
CA LEU A 3 41.34 55.89 28.08
C LEU A 3 39.80 56.02 28.22
N ALA A 4 39.24 56.95 27.45
CA ALA A 4 38.03 56.64 26.69
C ALA A 4 38.45 55.77 25.49
N TYR A 5 38.26 54.44 25.56
CA TYR A 5 38.53 53.53 24.45
C TYR A 5 37.26 52.74 24.08
N LEU A 6 36.60 53.25 23.04
CA LEU A 6 35.83 52.56 21.99
C LEU A 6 34.79 51.50 22.41
N ASN A 7 33.53 51.92 22.47
CA ASN A 7 32.40 51.05 22.15
C ASN A 7 32.38 50.80 20.63
N ARG A 8 33.09 49.78 20.17
CA ARG A 8 32.99 49.30 18.79
C ARG A 8 31.71 48.46 18.68
N ASN A 9 30.58 49.14 18.43
CA ASN A 9 29.39 48.52 17.84
C ASN A 9 29.71 48.15 16.39
N GLY A 10 30.54 47.12 16.20
CA GLY A 10 30.64 46.40 14.94
C GLY A 10 29.36 45.59 14.78
N GLY A 11 28.29 46.25 14.34
CA GLY A 11 27.11 45.55 13.87
C GLY A 11 27.56 44.55 12.81
N ILE A 12 27.31 43.26 13.05
CA ILE A 12 27.49 42.23 12.04
C ILE A 12 26.57 42.66 10.89
N MET A 13 27.16 43.13 9.80
CA MET A 13 26.44 43.39 8.57
C MET A 13 26.00 42.01 8.07
N ASP A 14 24.79 41.60 8.44
CA ASP A 14 24.15 40.43 7.85
C ASP A 14 23.99 40.74 6.36
N GLU A 15 24.87 40.16 5.54
CA GLU A 15 24.74 40.12 4.10
C GLU A 15 23.46 39.36 3.79
N ARG A 16 22.33 40.08 3.67
CA ARG A 16 21.08 39.51 3.21
C ARG A 16 21.25 39.11 1.75
N LYS A 17 21.73 37.90 1.51
CA LYS A 17 21.75 37.25 0.21
C LYS A 17 20.31 36.94 -0.17
N GLY A 18 19.73 37.75 -1.06
CA GLY A 18 18.42 37.49 -1.64
C GLY A 18 18.52 36.44 -2.74
N PHE A 19 17.57 35.50 -2.78
CA PHE A 19 17.42 34.53 -3.86
C PHE A 19 16.98 35.25 -5.14
N THR A 20 17.55 34.91 -6.30
CA THR A 20 17.16 35.58 -7.55
C THR A 20 15.91 34.93 -8.16
N LEU A 21 15.06 35.72 -8.81
CA LEU A 21 13.84 35.19 -9.45
C LEU A 21 14.18 34.16 -10.54
N ILE A 22 15.28 34.38 -11.28
CA ILE A 22 15.71 33.47 -12.34
C ILE A 22 16.15 32.10 -11.79
N GLU A 23 16.74 32.09 -10.60
CA GLU A 23 17.15 30.87 -9.90
C GLU A 23 15.94 30.03 -9.52
N LEU A 24 14.85 30.67 -9.07
CA LEU A 24 13.59 29.98 -8.83
C LEU A 24 12.90 29.53 -10.13
N MET A 25 12.95 30.36 -11.18
CA MET A 25 12.35 30.03 -12.48
C MET A 25 12.97 28.78 -13.11
N ILE A 26 14.30 28.68 -13.11
CA ILE A 26 14.98 27.49 -13.66
C ILE A 26 14.64 26.25 -12.83
N VAL A 27 14.56 26.37 -11.51
CA VAL A 27 14.21 25.25 -10.62
C VAL A 27 12.81 24.72 -10.91
N ILE A 28 11.79 25.59 -11.02
CA ILE A 28 10.42 25.13 -11.30
C ILE A 28 10.29 24.52 -12.70
N VAL A 29 11.05 25.01 -13.68
CA VAL A 29 11.07 24.45 -15.04
C VAL A 29 11.65 23.04 -15.02
N ILE A 30 12.79 22.83 -14.34
CA ILE A 30 13.40 21.50 -14.23
C ILE A 30 12.47 20.54 -13.46
N ILE A 31 11.89 20.97 -12.33
CA ILE A 31 10.94 20.15 -11.57
C ILE A 31 9.71 19.82 -12.43
N GLY A 32 9.21 20.75 -13.24
CA GLY A 32 8.10 20.53 -14.16
C GLY A 32 8.39 19.43 -15.19
N ILE A 33 9.57 19.45 -15.81
CA ILE A 33 9.99 18.43 -16.79
C ILE A 33 10.12 17.05 -16.13
N LEU A 34 10.79 16.98 -14.97
CA LEU A 34 10.98 15.73 -14.24
C LEU A 34 9.64 15.15 -13.78
N THR A 35 8.74 16.00 -13.27
CA THR A 35 7.42 15.59 -12.80
C THR A 35 6.53 15.10 -13.94
N ALA A 36 6.58 15.76 -15.10
CA ALA A 36 5.82 15.36 -16.28
C ALA A 36 6.14 13.91 -16.73
N ILE A 37 7.42 13.53 -16.68
CA ILE A 37 7.85 12.16 -17.01
C ILE A 37 7.59 11.20 -15.83
N GLY A 38 7.82 11.67 -14.59
CA GLY A 38 7.76 10.86 -13.39
C GLY A 38 6.36 10.36 -13.03
N ILE A 39 5.32 11.19 -13.18
CA ILE A 39 3.95 10.86 -12.74
C ILE A 39 3.41 9.60 -13.43
N GLY A 40 3.60 9.48 -14.76
CA GLY A 40 3.06 8.35 -15.51
C GLY A 40 3.65 7.01 -15.08
N ASN A 41 4.96 6.96 -14.83
CA ASN A 41 5.62 5.76 -14.32
C ASN A 41 5.22 5.46 -12.87
N TYR A 42 5.12 6.51 -12.04
CA TYR A 42 4.73 6.39 -10.64
C TYR A 42 3.34 5.72 -10.47
N ILE A 43 2.34 6.11 -11.27
CA ILE A 43 1.00 5.50 -11.22
C ILE A 43 1.06 4.00 -11.53
N LYS A 44 1.84 3.58 -12.53
CA LYS A 44 2.00 2.16 -12.89
C LYS A 44 2.71 1.36 -11.79
N LEU A 45 3.73 1.95 -11.17
CA LEU A 45 4.44 1.33 -10.05
C LEU A 45 3.51 1.17 -8.83
N MET A 46 2.71 2.18 -8.54
CA MET A 46 1.70 2.11 -7.49
C MET A 46 0.69 1.00 -7.75
N GLU A 47 0.21 0.86 -8.98
CA GLU A 47 -0.73 -0.21 -9.31
C GLU A 47 -0.13 -1.61 -9.12
N LYS A 48 1.11 -1.81 -9.58
CA LYS A 48 1.84 -3.06 -9.34
C LYS A 48 2.01 -3.36 -7.85
N ALA A 49 2.30 -2.33 -7.05
CA ALA A 49 2.42 -2.48 -5.60
C ALA A 49 1.09 -2.86 -4.95
N ARG A 50 -0.05 -2.32 -5.43
CA ARG A 50 -1.38 -2.71 -4.95
C ARG A 50 -1.69 -4.16 -5.28
N VAL A 51 -1.48 -4.59 -6.53
CA VAL A 51 -1.67 -5.99 -6.95
C VAL A 51 -0.79 -6.94 -6.12
N ALA A 52 0.48 -6.59 -5.89
CA ALA A 52 1.37 -7.37 -5.04
C ALA A 52 0.87 -7.45 -3.58
N SER A 53 0.26 -6.38 -3.06
CA SER A 53 -0.36 -6.37 -1.74
C SER A 53 -1.58 -7.29 -1.67
N VAL A 54 -2.43 -7.33 -2.72
CA VAL A 54 -3.55 -8.28 -2.79
C VAL A 54 -3.03 -9.71 -2.76
N MET A 55 -2.02 -10.03 -3.57
CA MET A 55 -1.40 -11.35 -3.60
C MET A 55 -0.80 -11.75 -2.24
N ALA A 56 -0.15 -10.81 -1.54
CA ALA A 56 0.37 -11.04 -0.19
C ALA A 56 -0.76 -11.30 0.82
N ASN A 57 -1.87 -10.57 0.73
CA ASN A 57 -3.05 -10.83 1.56
C ASN A 57 -3.62 -12.22 1.27
N MET A 58 -3.75 -12.60 -0.01
CA MET A 58 -4.23 -13.93 -0.40
C MET A 58 -3.36 -15.05 0.17
N HIS A 59 -2.03 -14.92 0.08
CA HIS A 59 -1.11 -15.90 0.68
C HIS A 59 -1.26 -15.98 2.20
N THR A 60 -1.50 -14.85 2.87
CA THR A 60 -1.73 -14.83 4.31
C THR A 60 -3.00 -15.59 4.67
N VAL A 61 -4.10 -15.36 3.94
CA VAL A 61 -5.35 -16.14 4.10
C VAL A 61 -5.09 -17.62 3.85
N GLN A 62 -4.35 -17.96 2.80
CA GLN A 62 -4.04 -19.34 2.43
C GLN A 62 -3.33 -20.08 3.57
N VAL A 63 -2.30 -19.47 4.17
CA VAL A 63 -1.56 -20.06 5.29
C VAL A 63 -2.50 -20.35 6.47
N GLU A 64 -3.38 -19.42 6.83
CA GLU A 64 -4.32 -19.63 7.93
C GLU A 64 -5.39 -20.69 7.60
N VAL A 65 -5.87 -20.75 6.35
CA VAL A 65 -6.79 -21.81 5.88
C VAL A 65 -6.12 -23.18 5.95
N GLU A 66 -4.87 -23.30 5.52
CA GLU A 66 -4.11 -24.55 5.56
C GLU A 66 -3.77 -24.98 6.99
N LEU A 67 -3.43 -24.03 7.86
CA LEU A 67 -3.21 -24.28 9.28
C LEU A 67 -4.48 -24.81 9.95
N PHE A 68 -5.62 -24.15 9.70
CA PHE A 68 -6.92 -24.60 10.20
C PHE A 68 -7.27 -26.00 9.69
N GLY A 69 -7.05 -26.27 8.40
CA GLY A 69 -7.26 -27.57 7.79
C GLY A 69 -6.35 -28.66 8.37
N THR A 70 -5.13 -28.31 8.77
CA THR A 70 -4.20 -29.23 9.44
C THR A 70 -4.68 -29.60 10.84
N ASP A 71 -5.21 -28.64 11.59
CA ASP A 71 -5.68 -28.86 12.96
C ASP A 71 -7.04 -29.56 13.03
N SER A 72 -7.96 -29.20 12.12
CA SER A 72 -9.36 -29.65 12.14
C SER A 72 -9.68 -30.75 11.13
N LEU A 73 -8.72 -31.12 10.27
CA LEU A 73 -8.88 -32.06 9.13
C LEU A 73 -9.92 -31.63 8.08
N VAL A 74 -10.49 -30.44 8.22
CA VAL A 74 -11.51 -29.84 7.35
C VAL A 74 -11.18 -28.37 7.20
N TYR A 75 -11.32 -27.83 5.99
CA TYR A 75 -11.14 -26.40 5.75
C TYR A 75 -12.30 -25.56 6.35
N PRO A 76 -12.05 -24.29 6.71
CA PRO A 76 -13.07 -23.39 7.26
C PRO A 76 -14.32 -23.35 6.38
N SER A 77 -15.52 -23.35 6.97
CA SER A 77 -16.76 -23.33 6.16
C SER A 77 -17.08 -21.95 5.56
N GLY A 78 -16.38 -20.92 6.04
CA GLY A 78 -16.38 -19.57 5.50
C GLY A 78 -15.28 -18.70 6.11
N ALA A 79 -15.07 -17.52 5.52
CA ALA A 79 -14.08 -16.53 5.91
C ALA A 79 -14.19 -16.12 7.38
N ASN A 80 -15.41 -16.03 7.91
CA ASN A 80 -15.67 -15.58 9.28
C ASN A 80 -14.99 -16.44 10.35
N GLU A 81 -14.73 -17.72 10.07
CA GLU A 81 -14.06 -18.62 11.02
C GLU A 81 -12.57 -18.31 11.19
N ILE A 82 -11.94 -17.74 10.16
CA ILE A 82 -10.51 -17.40 10.16
C ILE A 82 -10.22 -15.91 10.34
N LEU A 83 -11.24 -15.03 10.27
CA LEU A 83 -11.06 -13.58 10.44
C LEU A 83 -10.30 -13.19 11.72
N SER A 84 -10.50 -13.93 12.81
CA SER A 84 -9.83 -13.66 14.10
C SER A 84 -8.38 -14.16 14.17
N LEU A 85 -7.99 -15.05 13.26
CA LEU A 85 -6.65 -15.62 13.16
C LEU A 85 -5.76 -14.78 12.23
N LEU A 86 -6.38 -14.01 11.33
CA LEU A 86 -5.65 -13.14 10.41
C LEU A 86 -4.91 -12.01 11.15
N PRO A 87 -3.74 -11.59 10.64
CA PRO A 87 -3.04 -10.44 11.17
C PRO A 87 -3.85 -9.13 10.96
N PRO A 88 -3.74 -8.17 11.88
CA PRO A 88 -4.59 -6.97 11.92
C PRO A 88 -4.34 -5.96 10.78
N ASN A 89 -3.31 -6.18 9.96
CA ASN A 89 -2.83 -5.25 8.93
C ASN A 89 -3.09 -5.73 7.49
N MET A 90 -4.12 -6.56 7.30
CA MET A 90 -4.59 -6.98 5.98
C MET A 90 -5.63 -5.98 5.46
N ASP A 91 -5.18 -4.78 5.11
CA ASP A 91 -6.04 -3.76 4.52
C ASP A 91 -6.18 -3.95 3.01
N ASN A 92 -7.33 -3.57 2.47
CA ASN A 92 -7.50 -3.46 1.02
C ASN A 92 -6.60 -2.33 0.46
N PRO A 93 -5.74 -2.60 -0.54
CA PRO A 93 -4.78 -1.62 -1.05
C PRO A 93 -5.39 -0.47 -1.88
N TYR A 94 -6.64 -0.58 -2.32
CA TYR A 94 -7.33 0.44 -3.14
C TYR A 94 -8.14 1.43 -2.30
N ASN A 95 -8.88 0.93 -1.30
CA ASN A 95 -9.78 1.76 -0.49
C ASN A 95 -9.45 1.79 1.01
N LYS A 96 -8.44 1.02 1.45
CA LYS A 96 -7.99 0.93 2.86
C LYS A 96 -9.11 0.52 3.84
N SER A 97 -10.15 -0.15 3.35
CA SER A 97 -11.19 -0.73 4.22
C SER A 97 -10.77 -2.11 4.71
N LEU A 98 -11.21 -2.44 5.93
CA LEU A 98 -11.32 -3.80 6.43
C LEU A 98 -12.74 -4.33 6.17
N PRO A 99 -12.93 -5.64 5.98
CA PRO A 99 -11.91 -6.67 5.87
C PRO A 99 -11.35 -6.79 4.43
N ALA A 100 -10.07 -7.14 4.29
CA ALA A 100 -9.55 -7.58 3.00
C ALA A 100 -9.92 -9.05 2.69
N LEU A 101 -10.66 -9.73 3.56
CA LEU A 101 -11.18 -11.07 3.35
C LEU A 101 -12.70 -11.09 3.47
N GLN A 102 -13.38 -11.69 2.49
CA GLN A 102 -14.80 -12.01 2.56
C GLN A 102 -15.08 -13.41 1.99
N ASP A 103 -16.25 -13.97 2.28
CA ASP A 103 -16.73 -15.13 1.51
C ASP A 103 -17.00 -14.70 0.07
N ARG A 104 -16.85 -15.63 -0.89
CA ARG A 104 -17.15 -15.36 -2.30
C ARG A 104 -18.57 -14.83 -2.47
N VAL A 105 -18.68 -13.62 -3.02
CA VAL A 105 -19.95 -12.98 -3.41
C VAL A 105 -19.97 -12.84 -4.94
N ASP A 106 -21.13 -12.58 -5.52
CA ASP A 106 -21.25 -12.28 -6.97
C ASP A 106 -20.71 -10.88 -7.34
N ASP A 107 -20.18 -10.13 -6.38
CA ASP A 107 -19.63 -8.78 -6.56
C ASP A 107 -18.09 -8.83 -6.57
N ASP A 108 -17.51 -8.61 -7.74
CA ASP A 108 -16.05 -8.50 -7.89
C ASP A 108 -15.55 -7.15 -7.35
N ILE A 109 -15.05 -7.11 -6.11
CA ILE A 109 -14.60 -5.88 -5.46
C ILE A 109 -13.05 -5.76 -5.52
N PRO A 110 -12.50 -4.70 -6.13
CA PRO A 110 -11.05 -4.50 -6.21
C PRO A 110 -10.34 -4.54 -4.85
N GLY A 111 -9.30 -5.36 -4.74
CA GLY A 111 -8.44 -5.49 -3.56
C GLY A 111 -9.01 -6.30 -2.40
N VAL A 112 -10.22 -6.83 -2.55
CA VAL A 112 -10.79 -7.80 -1.62
C VAL A 112 -10.31 -9.19 -2.02
N VAL A 113 -9.98 -10.00 -1.03
CA VAL A 113 -9.72 -11.43 -1.15
C VAL A 113 -11.01 -12.16 -0.82
N GLU A 114 -11.46 -12.98 -1.75
CA GLU A 114 -12.61 -13.85 -1.60
C GLU A 114 -12.18 -15.28 -1.30
N TYR A 115 -12.90 -15.89 -0.37
CA TYR A 115 -12.75 -17.27 0.01
C TYR A 115 -13.98 -18.08 -0.39
N TYR A 116 -13.76 -19.23 -1.00
CA TYR A 116 -14.80 -20.20 -1.28
C TYR A 116 -14.34 -21.60 -0.87
N VAL A 117 -15.24 -22.38 -0.30
CA VAL A 117 -14.98 -23.77 0.06
C VAL A 117 -16.06 -24.68 -0.49
N ASN A 118 -15.62 -25.82 -1.03
CA ASN A 118 -16.48 -26.94 -1.34
C ASN A 118 -16.34 -28.00 -0.24
N THR A 119 -17.24 -27.95 0.73
CA THR A 119 -17.23 -28.87 1.89
C THR A 119 -17.35 -30.34 1.49
N SER A 120 -18.04 -30.64 0.39
CA SER A 120 -18.21 -32.02 -0.11
C SER A 120 -16.93 -32.62 -0.68
N ARG A 121 -16.02 -31.80 -1.22
CA ARG A 121 -14.75 -32.24 -1.81
C ARG A 121 -13.54 -31.91 -0.94
N ASN A 122 -13.76 -31.19 0.17
CA ASN A 122 -12.70 -30.61 1.00
C ASN A 122 -11.67 -29.83 0.15
N LEU A 123 -12.17 -29.00 -0.77
CA LEU A 123 -11.35 -28.14 -1.62
C LEU A 123 -11.73 -26.69 -1.34
N TYR A 124 -10.74 -25.80 -1.33
CA TYR A 124 -10.96 -24.37 -1.19
C TYR A 124 -10.39 -23.61 -2.40
N GLN A 125 -10.88 -22.39 -2.59
CA GLN A 125 -10.41 -21.46 -3.62
C GLN A 125 -10.27 -20.07 -2.98
N ILE A 126 -9.17 -19.40 -3.30
CA ILE A 126 -8.92 -18.01 -2.90
C ILE A 126 -8.74 -17.19 -4.17
N THR A 127 -9.54 -16.14 -4.30
CA THR A 127 -9.52 -15.23 -5.45
C THR A 127 -9.35 -13.80 -4.94
N GLY A 128 -8.40 -13.05 -5.48
CA GLY A 128 -8.28 -11.62 -5.23
C GLY A 128 -8.60 -10.84 -6.51
N PHE A 129 -8.98 -9.58 -6.40
CA PHE A 129 -9.27 -8.76 -7.58
C PHE A 129 -8.33 -7.56 -7.72
N ASN A 130 -7.93 -7.26 -8.96
CA ASN A 130 -7.19 -6.03 -9.27
C ASN A 130 -8.14 -4.83 -9.43
N LYS A 131 -7.61 -3.64 -9.78
CA LYS A 131 -8.41 -2.42 -9.97
C LYS A 131 -9.50 -2.54 -11.04
N ASP A 132 -9.30 -3.43 -12.01
CA ASP A 132 -10.14 -3.63 -13.19
C ASP A 132 -11.10 -4.81 -12.99
N THR A 133 -11.25 -5.28 -11.73
CA THR A 133 -12.07 -6.43 -11.33
C THR A 133 -11.67 -7.73 -12.04
N GLU A 134 -10.43 -7.82 -12.52
CA GLU A 134 -9.91 -9.06 -13.05
C GLU A 134 -9.44 -9.94 -11.90
N ALA A 135 -9.85 -11.21 -11.95
CA ALA A 135 -9.48 -12.21 -10.96
C ALA A 135 -7.98 -12.51 -11.01
N ILE A 136 -7.38 -12.48 -9.82
CA ILE A 136 -6.07 -13.03 -9.49
C ILE A 136 -6.37 -14.29 -8.70
N ASP A 137 -6.29 -15.44 -9.37
CA ASP A 137 -6.58 -16.71 -8.73
C ASP A 137 -5.31 -17.34 -8.16
N LEU A 138 -5.38 -17.78 -6.90
CA LEU A 138 -4.46 -18.78 -6.36
C LEU A 138 -5.19 -20.12 -6.37
N THR A 139 -5.04 -20.86 -7.46
CA THR A 139 -5.55 -22.23 -7.56
C THR A 139 -4.43 -23.18 -7.17
N LEU A 140 -4.55 -23.84 -6.01
CA LEU A 140 -3.76 -25.03 -5.71
C LEU A 140 -4.56 -26.27 -6.11
N THR A 141 -3.93 -27.11 -6.93
CA THR A 141 -4.39 -28.47 -7.27
C THR A 141 -3.86 -29.46 -6.26
#